data_AF-A0A2N9GTQ5-F1
#
_entry.id   AF-A0A2N9GTQ5-F1
#
_cell.length_a   1.000
_cell.length_b   1.000
_cell.length_c   1.000
_cell.angle_alpha   90.00
_cell.angle_beta   90.00
_cell.angle_gamma   90.00
#
_symmetry.space_group_name_H-M   'P 1'
#
loop_
_entity.id
_entity.type
_entity.pdbx_description
1 polymer ?
#
loop_
_entity_poly.entity_id
_entity_poly.type
_entity_poly.pdbx_seq_one_letter_code
_entity_poly.pdbx_strand_id
1 'polypeptide(L)'
;MAQETSSSSSESIQTLCYDVFVSFYGKDTRLSFTDHFFAALYRSGILTFRDDRELERGKAIWTELQKAIETSRIAVIVFSRNYAASSWCLDELEKIMECNRSFQQIVLPIYYNVDPSELRAQKGNLAEVFANHKERFGEEKVGGGGLL
;
A
#
# COMPACT_ATOMS: atom_id res chain seq x y z
N MET A 1 50.11 30.46 -6.87
CA MET A 1 48.65 30.35 -6.67
C MET A 1 48.25 29.00 -7.23
N ALA A 2 47.97 28.01 -6.39
CA ALA A 2 47.52 26.69 -6.82
C ALA A 2 46.02 26.61 -6.52
N GLN A 3 45.21 26.33 -7.55
CA GLN A 3 43.76 26.22 -7.44
C GLN A 3 43.37 24.86 -6.84
N GLU A 4 42.57 24.90 -5.78
CA GLU A 4 41.91 23.74 -5.21
C GLU A 4 40.74 23.31 -6.12
N THR A 5 40.78 22.07 -6.58
CA THR A 5 39.65 21.43 -7.28
C THR A 5 38.66 20.92 -6.25
N SER A 6 37.56 21.65 -6.08
CA SER A 6 36.40 21.21 -5.30
C SER A 6 35.64 20.15 -6.10
N SER A 7 35.76 18.88 -5.70
CA SER A 7 34.91 17.81 -6.21
C SER A 7 33.56 17.91 -5.50
N SER A 8 32.54 18.39 -6.21
CA SER A 8 31.16 18.36 -5.74
C SER A 8 30.59 16.98 -6.01
N SER A 9 30.70 16.07 -5.04
CA SER A 9 29.89 14.85 -5.03
C SER A 9 28.46 15.26 -4.73
N SER A 10 27.62 15.33 -5.77
CA SER A 10 26.18 15.37 -5.58
C SER A 10 25.76 14.05 -4.96
N GLU A 11 25.65 14.02 -3.63
CA GLU A 11 24.91 12.98 -2.93
C GLU A 11 23.47 13.07 -3.43
N SER A 12 23.15 12.24 -4.42
CA SER A 12 21.77 11.95 -4.73
C SER A 12 21.23 11.32 -3.47
N ILE A 13 20.41 12.06 -2.72
CA ILE A 13 19.55 11.48 -1.69
C ILE A 13 18.71 10.46 -2.45
N GLN A 14 19.15 9.20 -2.46
CA GLN A 14 18.38 8.12 -3.03
C GLN A 14 17.16 8.01 -2.13
N THR A 15 16.07 8.68 -2.53
CA THR A 15 14.76 8.40 -1.98
C THR A 15 14.53 6.93 -2.27
N LEU A 16 14.61 6.09 -1.24
CA LEU A 16 14.37 4.66 -1.36
C LEU A 16 12.97 4.47 -1.96
N CYS A 17 12.93 4.13 -3.25
CA CYS A 17 11.71 3.76 -3.95
C CYS A 17 11.54 2.26 -3.80
N TYR A 18 10.36 1.84 -3.34
CA TYR A 18 10.01 0.43 -3.28
C TYR A 18 9.33 0.01 -4.59
N ASP A 19 9.49 -1.26 -4.97
CA ASP A 19 8.72 -1.82 -6.09
C ASP A 19 7.26 -2.04 -5.66
N VAL A 20 7.08 -2.56 -4.44
CA VAL A 20 5.78 -2.97 -3.92
C VAL A 20 5.58 -2.46 -2.48
N PHE A 21 4.44 -1.82 -2.22
CA PHE A 21 3.89 -1.61 -0.89
C PHE A 21 2.84 -2.68 -0.60
N VAL A 22 2.84 -3.27 0.59
CA VAL A 22 1.83 -4.28 0.97
C VAL A 22 1.07 -3.80 2.21
N SER A 23 -0.23 -3.51 2.07
CA SER A 23 -1.14 -3.23 3.18
C SER A 23 -1.86 -4.52 3.60
N PHE A 24 -1.83 -4.83 4.89
CA PHE A 24 -2.50 -6.00 5.46
C PHE A 24 -2.84 -5.79 6.92
N TYR A 25 -3.85 -6.49 7.42
CA TYR A 25 -4.11 -6.51 8.86
C TYR A 25 -3.23 -7.58 9.51
N GLY A 26 -2.22 -7.13 10.27
CA GLY A 26 -1.19 -8.00 10.84
C GLY A 26 -1.75 -9.20 11.61
N LYS A 27 -2.74 -8.97 12.47
CA LYS A 27 -3.33 -10.04 13.30
C LYS A 27 -4.00 -11.16 12.49
N ASP A 28 -4.44 -10.89 11.27
CA ASP A 28 -5.11 -11.89 10.44
C ASP A 28 -4.10 -12.74 9.64
N THR A 29 -3.00 -12.14 9.16
CA THR A 29 -2.18 -12.76 8.10
C THR A 29 -0.66 -12.73 8.32
N ARG A 30 -0.14 -12.01 9.33
CA ARG A 30 1.30 -11.76 9.54
C ARG A 30 2.13 -13.03 9.63
N LEU A 31 1.63 -14.05 10.32
CA LEU A 31 2.34 -15.32 10.57
C LEU A 31 1.92 -16.45 9.61
N SER A 32 1.16 -16.13 8.55
CA SER A 32 0.61 -17.10 7.62
C SER A 32 0.86 -16.67 6.18
N PHE A 33 -0.19 -16.31 5.44
CA PHE A 33 -0.11 -15.94 4.03
C PHE A 33 0.91 -14.83 3.77
N THR A 34 0.86 -13.77 4.57
CA THR A 34 1.66 -12.57 4.32
C THR A 34 3.15 -12.84 4.54
N ASP A 35 3.53 -13.68 5.50
CA ASP A 35 4.93 -14.06 5.70
C ASP A 35 5.50 -14.81 4.48
N HIS A 36 4.75 -15.78 3.97
CA HIS A 36 5.12 -16.51 2.76
C HIS A 36 5.15 -15.62 1.52
N PHE A 37 4.22 -14.67 1.43
CA PHE A 37 4.18 -13.69 0.36
C PHE A 37 5.43 -12.80 0.35
N PHE A 38 5.82 -12.25 1.49
CA PHE A 38 7.07 -11.48 1.61
C PHE A 38 8.31 -12.33 1.30
N ALA A 39 8.36 -13.57 1.77
CA ALA A 39 9.46 -14.48 1.45
C ALA A 39 9.56 -14.76 -0.08
N ALA A 40 8.43 -14.85 -0.79
CA ALA A 40 8.40 -15.00 -2.23
C ALA A 40 8.87 -13.74 -2.99
N LEU A 41 8.42 -12.55 -2.56
CA LEU A 41 8.85 -11.27 -3.11
C LEU A 41 10.37 -11.08 -2.94
N TYR A 42 10.87 -11.34 -1.73
CA TYR A 42 12.31 -11.27 -1.41
C TYR A 42 13.13 -12.21 -2.29
N ARG A 43 12.73 -13.48 -2.41
CA ARG A 43 13.40 -14.46 -3.28
C ARG A 43 13.40 -14.07 -4.76
N SER A 44 12.43 -13.25 -5.17
CA SER A 44 12.29 -12.74 -6.53
C SER A 44 13.07 -11.43 -6.76
N GLY A 45 13.75 -10.89 -5.74
CA GLY A 45 14.48 -9.64 -5.81
C GLY A 45 13.60 -8.39 -5.85
N ILE A 46 12.33 -8.49 -5.44
CA ILE A 46 11.37 -7.38 -5.46
C ILE A 46 11.50 -6.59 -4.16
N LEU A 47 11.88 -5.31 -4.27
CA LEU A 47 12.06 -4.44 -3.12
C LEU A 47 10.70 -4.06 -2.55
N THR A 48 10.35 -4.66 -1.42
CA THR A 48 9.00 -4.54 -0.85
C THR A 48 9.03 -3.80 0.48
N PHE A 49 8.16 -2.81 0.65
CA PHE A 49 7.88 -2.25 1.96
C PHE A 49 6.89 -3.16 2.69
N ARG A 50 7.35 -3.76 3.80
CA ARG A 50 6.52 -4.59 4.67
C ARG A 50 5.93 -3.73 5.76
N ASP A 51 4.61 -3.52 5.73
CA ASP A 51 3.95 -2.85 6.84
C ASP A 51 3.73 -3.76 8.05
N ASP A 52 4.80 -4.05 8.79
CA ASP A 52 4.81 -5.04 9.89
C ASP A 52 4.33 -4.46 11.24
N ARG A 53 3.36 -3.54 11.23
CA ARG A 53 3.01 -2.75 12.42
C ARG A 53 1.97 -3.43 13.29
N GLU A 54 2.41 -4.39 14.10
CA GLU A 54 1.66 -4.78 15.30
C GLU A 54 1.89 -3.84 16.50
N LEU A 55 2.95 -3.01 16.50
CA LEU A 55 3.32 -2.16 17.64
C LEU A 55 3.91 -0.80 17.21
N GLU A 56 3.55 0.21 18.00
CA GLU A 56 3.98 1.61 18.06
C GLU A 56 3.36 2.62 17.08
N ARG A 57 2.61 3.54 17.69
CA ARG A 57 1.87 4.64 17.07
C ARG A 57 2.66 5.93 17.24
N GLY A 58 2.93 6.64 16.15
CA GLY A 58 3.56 7.96 16.19
C GLY A 58 3.49 8.68 14.84
N LYS A 59 3.55 10.02 14.86
CA LYS A 59 3.53 10.87 13.65
C LYS A 59 4.71 10.59 12.71
N ALA A 60 5.87 10.27 13.26
CA ALA A 60 7.05 9.91 12.47
C ALA A 60 6.81 8.64 11.65
N ILE A 61 6.18 7.63 12.26
CA ILE A 61 5.85 6.34 11.63
C ILE A 61 4.82 6.53 10.51
N TRP A 62 3.86 7.45 10.66
CA TRP A 62 2.91 7.78 9.59
C TRP A 62 3.59 8.49 8.41
N THR A 63 4.52 9.39 8.68
CA THR A 63 5.21 10.15 7.62
C THR A 63 6.06 9.23 6.74
N GLU A 64 6.82 8.33 7.34
CA GLU A 64 7.62 7.33 6.61
C GLU A 64 6.75 6.39 5.79
N LEU A 65 5.60 6.02 6.34
CA LEU A 65 4.63 5.19 5.64
C LEU A 65 4.04 5.88 4.42
N GLN A 66 3.56 7.12 4.56
CA GLN A 66 3.01 7.87 3.44
C GLN A 66 4.04 7.97 2.32
N LYS A 67 5.30 8.22 2.69
CA LYS A 67 6.40 8.23 1.72
C LYS A 67 6.58 6.86 1.05
N ALA A 68 6.56 5.77 1.81
CA ALA A 68 6.67 4.42 1.23
C ALA A 68 5.50 4.10 0.29
N ILE A 69 4.28 4.50 0.63
CA ILE A 69 3.10 4.36 -0.25
C ILE A 69 3.31 5.20 -1.51
N GLU A 70 3.68 6.47 -1.38
CA GLU A 70 3.87 7.38 -2.53
C GLU A 70 5.01 6.96 -3.46
N THR A 71 6.11 6.44 -2.91
CA THR A 71 7.28 6.03 -3.72
C THR A 71 7.17 4.62 -4.28
N SER A 72 6.14 3.87 -3.90
CA SER A 72 5.91 2.51 -4.41
C SER A 72 5.24 2.51 -5.78
N ARG A 73 5.70 1.64 -6.68
CA ARG A 73 5.10 1.51 -8.03
C ARG A 73 3.80 0.71 -8.00
N ILE A 74 3.73 -0.29 -7.12
CA ILE A 74 2.59 -1.19 -6.95
C ILE A 74 2.17 -1.17 -5.47
N ALA A 75 0.87 -1.08 -5.21
CA ALA A 75 0.28 -1.33 -3.91
C ALA A 75 -0.52 -2.62 -3.94
N VAL A 76 -0.17 -3.58 -3.09
CA VAL A 76 -0.93 -4.81 -2.86
C VAL A 76 -1.74 -4.65 -1.59
N ILE A 77 -3.05 -4.92 -1.67
CA ILE A 77 -3.96 -4.84 -0.52
C ILE A 77 -4.44 -6.25 -0.18
N VAL A 78 -4.08 -6.75 1.00
CA VAL A 78 -4.54 -8.06 1.49
C VAL A 78 -5.79 -7.87 2.34
N PHE A 79 -6.94 -7.88 1.68
CA PHE A 79 -8.23 -7.87 2.35
C PHE A 79 -8.44 -9.18 3.11
N SER A 80 -8.63 -9.04 4.42
CA SER A 80 -8.89 -10.13 5.37
C SER A 80 -10.08 -9.75 6.25
N ARG A 81 -10.57 -10.69 7.06
CA ARG A 81 -11.83 -10.56 7.81
C ARG A 81 -11.93 -9.28 8.61
N ASN A 82 -10.82 -8.86 9.23
CA ASN A 82 -10.77 -7.71 10.14
C ASN A 82 -10.10 -6.48 9.53
N TYR A 83 -9.78 -6.49 8.24
CA TYR A 83 -9.09 -5.37 7.58
C TYR A 83 -9.86 -4.05 7.75
N ALA A 84 -11.16 -4.01 7.42
CA ALA A 84 -11.96 -2.80 7.52
C ALA A 84 -12.36 -2.42 8.97
N ALA A 85 -12.01 -3.26 9.95
CA ALA A 85 -12.18 -2.93 11.37
C ALA A 85 -10.98 -2.14 11.92
N SER A 86 -9.87 -2.07 11.17
CA SER A 86 -8.68 -1.30 11.53
C SER A 86 -8.73 0.06 10.86
N SER A 87 -8.92 1.13 11.66
CA SER A 87 -8.85 2.52 11.15
C SER A 87 -7.55 2.78 10.40
N TRP A 88 -6.47 2.18 10.88
CA TRP A 88 -5.15 2.30 10.26
C TRP A 88 -5.07 1.69 8.87
N CYS A 89 -5.66 0.49 8.68
CA CYS A 89 -5.74 -0.13 7.36
C CYS A 89 -6.61 0.72 6.42
N LEU A 90 -7.61 1.43 6.95
CA LEU A 90 -8.45 2.34 6.16
C LEU A 90 -7.71 3.63 5.79
N ASP A 91 -6.93 4.20 6.71
CA ASP A 91 -6.09 5.38 6.43
C ASP A 91 -5.06 5.06 5.33
N GLU A 92 -4.46 3.86 5.38
CA GLU A 92 -3.59 3.33 4.31
C GLU A 92 -4.32 3.18 3.00
N LEU A 93 -5.49 2.54 3.02
CA LEU A 93 -6.31 2.34 1.83
C LEU A 93 -6.66 3.67 1.18
N GLU A 94 -7.06 4.68 1.97
CA GLU A 94 -7.34 6.02 1.47
C GLU A 94 -6.11 6.63 0.79
N LYS A 95 -4.92 6.52 1.41
CA LYS A 95 -3.68 7.04 0.83
C LYS A 95 -3.27 6.30 -0.44
N ILE A 96 -3.44 4.98 -0.48
CA ILE A 96 -3.20 4.17 -1.69
C ILE A 96 -4.14 4.60 -2.81
N MET A 97 -5.43 4.81 -2.52
CA MET A 97 -6.41 5.27 -3.50
C MET A 97 -6.14 6.70 -3.97
N GLU A 98 -5.58 7.57 -3.12
CA GLU A 98 -5.03 8.86 -3.54
C GLU A 98 -3.85 8.67 -4.51
N CYS A 99 -2.88 7.82 -4.18
CA CYS A 99 -1.69 7.60 -5.00
C CYS A 99 -2.00 6.92 -6.34
N ASN A 100 -2.95 5.99 -6.36
CA ASN A 100 -3.47 5.40 -7.59
C ASN A 100 -3.99 6.49 -8.56
N ARG A 101 -4.75 7.44 -8.03
CA ARG A 101 -5.33 8.55 -8.83
C ARG A 101 -4.29 9.58 -9.25
N SER A 102 -3.41 9.98 -8.34
CA SER A 102 -2.50 11.10 -8.55
C SER A 102 -1.18 10.70 -9.24
N PHE A 103 -0.72 9.47 -9.02
CA PHE A 103 0.60 9.00 -9.45
C PHE A 103 0.55 7.75 -10.35
N GLN A 104 -0.63 7.31 -10.78
CA GLN A 104 -0.82 6.10 -11.61
C GLN A 104 -0.22 4.84 -10.97
N GLN A 105 -0.17 4.79 -9.63
CA GLN A 105 0.26 3.61 -8.88
C GLN A 105 -0.68 2.43 -9.19
N ILE A 106 -0.13 1.25 -9.48
CA ILE A 106 -0.92 0.05 -9.75
C ILE A 106 -1.45 -0.52 -8.42
N VAL A 107 -2.74 -0.82 -8.33
CA VAL A 107 -3.35 -1.40 -7.13
C VAL A 107 -3.82 -2.83 -7.40
N LEU A 108 -3.37 -3.78 -6.58
CA LEU A 108 -3.67 -5.21 -6.70
C LEU A 108 -4.36 -5.72 -5.42
N PRO A 109 -5.67 -6.03 -5.46
CA PRO A 109 -6.37 -6.59 -4.31
C PRO A 109 -6.15 -8.11 -4.21
N ILE A 110 -5.95 -8.60 -2.99
CA ILE A 110 -5.93 -10.02 -2.62
C ILE A 110 -7.02 -10.25 -1.58
N TYR A 111 -7.96 -11.15 -1.86
CA TYR A 111 -9.04 -11.53 -0.95
C TYR A 111 -8.64 -12.79 -0.19
N TYR A 112 -8.17 -12.64 1.05
CA TYR A 112 -7.70 -13.74 1.87
C TYR A 112 -8.81 -14.26 2.80
N ASN A 113 -9.34 -15.45 2.49
CA ASN A 113 -10.41 -16.12 3.26
C ASN A 113 -11.62 -15.21 3.57
N VAL A 114 -11.94 -14.31 2.64
CA VAL A 114 -13.09 -13.43 2.71
C VAL A 114 -13.78 -13.42 1.36
N ASP A 115 -15.11 -13.41 1.39
CA ASP A 115 -15.88 -13.16 0.17
C ASP A 115 -15.87 -11.65 -0.12
N PRO A 116 -15.59 -11.20 -1.35
CA PRO A 116 -15.70 -9.78 -1.71
C PRO A 116 -17.08 -9.16 -1.37
N SER A 117 -18.14 -9.95 -1.36
CA SER A 117 -19.48 -9.53 -0.89
C SER A 117 -19.54 -9.23 0.61
N GLU A 118 -18.77 -9.93 1.45
CA GLU A 118 -18.69 -9.65 2.89
C GLU A 118 -17.97 -8.34 3.16
N LEU A 119 -16.92 -8.04 2.39
CA LEU A 119 -16.24 -6.73 2.44
C LEU A 119 -17.17 -5.61 1.97
N ARG A 120 -17.99 -5.87 0.95
CA ARG A 120 -19.06 -4.96 0.53
C ARG A 120 -20.16 -4.81 1.58
N ALA A 121 -20.38 -5.81 2.43
CA ALA A 121 -21.35 -5.75 3.53
C ALA A 121 -20.82 -5.01 4.77
N GLN A 122 -19.49 -4.87 4.94
CA GLN A 122 -18.84 -3.94 5.89
C GLN A 122 -18.95 -2.46 5.44
N LYS A 123 -20.12 -2.15 4.86
CA LYS A 123 -20.49 -1.07 3.94
C LYS A 123 -20.36 0.36 4.49
N GLY A 124 -20.00 0.55 5.75
CA GLY A 124 -19.72 1.89 6.27
C GLY A 124 -18.30 2.30 5.89
N ASN A 125 -17.34 1.66 6.54
CA ASN A 125 -15.93 2.04 6.52
C ASN A 125 -15.29 1.91 5.13
N LEU A 126 -15.52 0.78 4.45
CA LEU A 126 -14.86 0.53 3.16
C LEU A 126 -15.59 1.26 2.01
N ALA A 127 -16.91 1.40 2.10
CA ALA A 127 -17.68 2.05 1.06
C ALA A 127 -17.40 3.54 0.99
N GLU A 128 -17.10 4.21 2.10
CA GLU A 128 -16.71 5.63 2.09
C GLU A 128 -15.40 5.83 1.30
N VAL A 129 -14.37 5.03 1.59
CA VAL A 129 -13.09 5.08 0.88
C VAL A 129 -13.27 4.82 -0.62
N PHE A 130 -14.08 3.82 -0.99
CA PHE A 130 -14.38 3.52 -2.39
C PHE A 130 -15.33 4.51 -3.06
N ALA A 131 -16.27 5.13 -2.34
CA ALA A 131 -17.15 6.17 -2.90
C ALA A 131 -16.33 7.40 -3.27
N ASN A 132 -15.43 7.82 -2.38
CA ASN A 132 -14.47 8.88 -2.63
C ASN A 132 -13.57 8.56 -3.83
N HIS A 133 -13.27 7.27 -4.07
CA HIS A 133 -12.55 6.82 -5.27
C HIS A 133 -13.41 6.93 -6.55
N LYS A 134 -14.66 6.47 -6.51
CA LYS A 134 -15.57 6.39 -7.68
C LYS A 134 -16.09 7.73 -8.20
N GLU A 135 -16.34 8.73 -7.35
CA GLU A 135 -16.91 10.01 -7.80
C GLU A 135 -16.04 10.78 -8.80
N ARG A 136 -14.76 10.40 -8.97
CA ARG A 136 -13.80 11.12 -9.83
C ARG A 136 -13.36 10.38 -11.08
N PHE A 137 -13.62 9.08 -11.18
CA PHE A 137 -13.35 8.28 -12.38
C PHE A 137 -14.58 7.43 -12.68
N GLY A 138 -15.29 7.78 -13.76
CA GLY A 138 -16.43 7.02 -14.26
C GLY A 138 -16.06 5.54 -14.45
N GLU A 139 -17.05 4.67 -14.25
CA GLU A 139 -16.90 3.21 -14.24
C GLU A 139 -15.99 2.71 -15.37
N GLU A 140 -14.75 2.32 -15.05
CA GLU A 140 -13.93 1.58 -15.99
C GLU A 140 -14.50 0.16 -16.08
N LYS A 141 -15.37 -0.07 -17.07
CA LYS A 141 -15.81 -1.40 -17.46
C LYS A 141 -14.65 -2.14 -18.13
N VAL A 142 -13.77 -2.72 -17.32
CA VAL A 142 -12.96 -3.86 -17.77
C VAL A 142 -13.72 -5.13 -17.41
N GLY A 143 -13.99 -5.94 -18.44
CA GLY A 143 -14.71 -7.19 -18.30
C GLY A 143 -14.01 -8.15 -17.34
N GLY A 144 -14.77 -8.66 -16.37
CA GLY A 144 -14.40 -9.81 -15.54
C GLY A 144 -13.41 -9.51 -14.43
N GLY A 145 -13.86 -8.79 -13.40
CA GLY A 145 -13.07 -8.53 -12.18
C GLY A 145 -12.98 -7.04 -11.88
N GLY A 146 -14.14 -6.37 -11.78
CA GLY A 146 -14.18 -5.04 -11.22
C GLY A 146 -13.57 -5.09 -9.82
N LEU A 147 -12.91 -4.00 -9.43
CA LEU A 147 -12.29 -3.84 -8.11
C LEU A 147 -13.32 -3.77 -6.96
N LEU A 148 -14.49 -4.42 -7.10
CA LEU A 148 -15.57 -4.61 -6.13
C LEU A 148 -16.41 -5.87 -6.44
#